data_AF-A0A8H2VPG8-F1
#
_entry.id   AF-A0A8H2VPG8-F1
#
_cell.length_a   1.000
_cell.length_b   1.000
_cell.length_c   1.000
_cell.angle_alpha   90.00
_cell.angle_beta   90.00
_cell.angle_gamma   90.00
#
_symmetry.space_group_name_H-M   'P 1'
#
loop_
_entity.id
_entity.type
_entity.pdbx_description
1 polymer ?
#
loop_
_entity_poly.entity_id
_entity_poly.type
_entity_poly.pdbx_seq_one_letter_code
_entity_poly.pdbx_strand_id
1 'polypeptide(L)'
;MTMGNTPPISQPTLPKTPWVQHVQLRRSDTPTSVYSNTHSPTMEAPNSPTTTNPSSPPIDVPSRGSSPTISPISSNNSSHTEFRSSRYQITPPHSPRNSAHSRPRRTRNHASRCKSTNFLVSKWGIGWKTPTIIISCYLLALATALIHLFLFIYISGKPAEGKDRVAPQTYISTASNLLANAFSFFLKTALTTSFVQYLWRLLRVQTMKVSTIDSLFGLKSNIFHMFKGATIRAAPVLCVMSAIMASMTIAVSFTPGAINVILVHKTSYDSILVPTFNASFMGNGSGVAANKYSLATLSPIFESGTRSVSGFTASDSLPGKNSNLLSRLAFQTMITGKAIDQPSPCGENCSFVIEFEGPSLECNSTSTNITTSHTGNSTTDFPFFTIYSGNWTTGLPSTQANVLANGTYTKAHWQSSTLTLLNSEIILTNSTLHPRSTTLNTSTTQNTLYCIPSRALYTINNTYISNILTRNITSTFISPLTNLMLSTPNNTVSVPGFANTSTMNSDYGFGTDPAEWSADARAYYRDLNFLVIIDTMFSYLAGEYTAMPAIWPLETEIDEESSRMGDRVTDEGWGESSFKFGDADAGMPGGMLFFIINYFFCLYFTLLLFQFQFQFQFRLSPTPSPTPSTKNPS
;
A
#
# COMPACT_ATOMS: atom_id res chain seq x y z
N MET A 1 24.94 -56.42 -19.90
CA MET A 1 23.63 -56.96 -19.50
C MET A 1 22.55 -56.03 -20.07
N THR A 2 21.83 -56.57 -21.06
CA THR A 2 20.57 -56.14 -21.68
C THR A 2 20.21 -54.65 -21.70
N MET A 3 20.51 -54.04 -22.87
CA MET A 3 19.85 -52.85 -23.41
C MET A 3 18.41 -53.18 -23.83
N GLY A 4 17.46 -52.30 -23.52
CA GLY A 4 16.09 -52.32 -24.01
C GLY A 4 15.81 -51.08 -24.85
N ASN A 5 15.57 -51.30 -26.15
CA ASN A 5 15.22 -50.29 -27.15
C ASN A 5 13.73 -49.91 -27.05
N THR A 6 13.42 -48.62 -27.15
CA THR A 6 12.06 -48.08 -27.32
C THR A 6 12.04 -47.19 -28.57
N PRO A 7 11.02 -47.30 -29.46
CA PRO A 7 11.01 -46.66 -30.77
C PRO A 7 10.57 -45.18 -30.74
N PRO A 8 10.83 -44.39 -31.82
CA PRO A 8 10.57 -42.97 -31.84
C PRO A 8 9.10 -42.64 -32.09
N ILE A 9 8.56 -41.71 -31.32
CA ILE A 9 7.22 -41.13 -31.48
C ILE A 9 7.30 -39.92 -32.42
N SER A 10 6.41 -39.91 -33.40
CA SER A 10 6.23 -38.92 -34.47
C SER A 10 5.84 -37.53 -33.95
N GLN A 11 6.43 -36.49 -34.56
CA GLN A 11 6.06 -35.08 -34.40
C GLN A 11 4.66 -34.76 -34.96
N PRO A 12 3.84 -33.95 -34.27
CA PRO A 12 2.64 -33.36 -34.88
C PRO A 12 2.97 -32.05 -35.61
N THR A 13 2.41 -31.94 -36.81
CA THR A 13 2.49 -30.80 -37.74
C THR A 13 1.68 -29.60 -37.23
N LEU A 14 2.27 -28.40 -37.24
CA LEU A 14 1.60 -27.13 -36.88
C LEU A 14 0.91 -26.52 -38.12
N PRO A 15 -0.32 -25.97 -38.00
CA PRO A 15 -0.98 -25.28 -39.11
C PRO A 15 -0.49 -23.82 -39.26
N LYS A 16 -0.21 -23.42 -40.51
CA LYS A 16 0.01 -22.04 -40.94
C LYS A 16 -1.32 -21.33 -41.17
N THR A 17 -1.50 -20.13 -40.63
CA THR A 17 -2.42 -19.12 -41.17
C THR A 17 -1.85 -17.71 -41.03
N PRO A 18 -2.00 -16.82 -42.03
CA PRO A 18 -1.49 -15.46 -41.99
C PRO A 18 -2.58 -14.46 -41.60
N TRP A 19 -2.24 -13.44 -40.82
CA TRP A 19 -3.01 -12.19 -40.78
C TRP A 19 -2.07 -10.99 -40.77
N VAL A 20 -2.25 -10.19 -41.83
CA VAL A 20 -1.66 -8.87 -42.07
C VAL A 20 -2.61 -7.84 -41.49
N GLN A 21 -2.12 -6.89 -40.70
CA GLN A 21 -2.77 -5.59 -40.56
C GLN A 21 -1.75 -4.48 -40.33
N HIS A 22 -1.71 -3.56 -41.28
CA HIS A 22 -1.00 -2.29 -41.25
C HIS A 22 -1.62 -1.34 -40.22
N VAL A 23 -0.80 -0.70 -39.39
CA VAL A 23 -1.16 0.56 -38.71
C VAL A 23 -0.03 1.56 -38.90
N GLN A 24 -0.39 2.73 -39.46
CA GLN A 24 0.51 3.83 -39.78
C GLN A 24 0.95 4.63 -38.54
N LEU A 25 2.21 5.06 -38.58
CA LEU A 25 2.83 6.03 -37.69
C LEU A 25 2.15 7.41 -37.75
N ARG A 26 2.01 8.05 -36.58
CA ARG A 26 1.97 9.52 -36.48
C ARG A 26 3.01 10.02 -35.48
N ARG A 27 3.82 10.96 -35.95
CA ARG A 27 4.91 11.71 -35.32
C ARG A 27 4.48 12.42 -34.04
N SER A 28 5.36 12.51 -33.04
CA SER A 28 5.26 13.46 -31.93
C SER A 28 6.61 14.16 -31.70
N ASP A 29 6.50 15.46 -31.45
CA ASP A 29 7.58 16.42 -31.19
C ASP A 29 8.26 16.26 -29.82
N THR A 30 9.41 16.92 -29.69
CA THR A 30 10.34 17.03 -28.56
C THR A 30 9.75 17.64 -27.26
N PRO A 31 10.35 17.38 -26.07
CA PRO A 31 9.73 17.65 -24.77
C PRO A 31 10.30 18.86 -24.00
N THR A 32 9.47 19.43 -23.13
CA THR A 32 9.87 20.24 -21.96
C THR A 32 9.19 19.73 -20.69
N SER A 33 10.04 19.32 -19.75
CA SER A 33 10.00 19.31 -18.28
C SER A 33 8.70 19.20 -17.41
N VAL A 34 8.93 18.50 -16.28
CA VAL A 34 8.31 18.54 -14.93
C VAL A 34 7.27 17.47 -14.58
N TYR A 35 7.62 16.76 -13.49
CA TYR A 35 6.95 15.72 -12.71
C TYR A 35 5.43 15.79 -12.60
N SER A 36 4.76 14.71 -13.01
CA SER A 36 4.02 13.77 -12.15
C SER A 36 3.22 12.85 -13.08
N ASN A 37 3.53 11.55 -13.14
CA ASN A 37 2.71 10.61 -13.91
C ASN A 37 2.68 9.24 -13.24
N THR A 38 1.61 8.99 -12.49
CA THR A 38 1.09 7.67 -12.13
C THR A 38 0.27 7.10 -13.27
N HIS A 39 0.83 6.93 -14.47
CA HIS A 39 0.19 6.18 -15.56
C HIS A 39 1.22 5.20 -16.15
N SER A 40 1.30 4.01 -15.56
CA SER A 40 1.89 2.85 -16.25
C SER A 40 0.83 2.23 -17.16
N PRO A 41 1.13 1.94 -18.44
CA PRO A 41 0.22 1.19 -19.27
C PRO A 41 0.13 -0.26 -18.77
N THR A 42 -1.09 -0.72 -18.52
CA THR A 42 -1.42 -2.15 -18.38
C THR A 42 -1.06 -2.86 -19.67
N MET A 43 0.09 -3.55 -19.71
CA MET A 43 0.40 -4.54 -20.73
C MET A 43 -0.20 -5.89 -20.32
N GLU A 44 -0.89 -6.53 -21.27
CA GLU A 44 -1.43 -7.89 -21.17
C GLU A 44 -0.37 -8.88 -20.67
N ALA A 45 -0.79 -9.70 -19.70
CA ALA A 45 0.00 -10.82 -19.18
C ALA A 45 0.10 -11.94 -20.23
N PRO A 46 1.25 -12.63 -20.35
CA PRO A 46 1.32 -13.89 -21.08
C PRO A 46 0.66 -15.02 -20.28
N ASN A 47 -0.08 -15.88 -20.97
CA ASN A 47 -0.71 -17.07 -20.41
C ASN A 47 0.34 -18.05 -19.86
N SER A 48 0.26 -18.38 -18.57
CA SER A 48 0.99 -19.50 -17.96
C SER A 48 0.38 -20.86 -18.33
N PRO A 49 1.18 -21.94 -18.41
CA PRO A 49 0.72 -23.24 -18.87
C PRO A 49 -0.18 -23.92 -17.85
N THR A 50 -1.27 -24.49 -18.35
CA THR A 50 -2.29 -25.23 -17.61
C THR A 50 -1.76 -26.55 -17.08
N THR A 51 -1.70 -26.71 -15.76
CA THR A 51 -1.55 -28.01 -15.10
C THR A 51 -2.90 -28.74 -15.11
N THR A 52 -2.99 -29.83 -15.86
CA THR A 52 -4.18 -30.69 -15.93
C THR A 52 -4.25 -31.63 -14.71
N ASN A 53 -5.38 -31.65 -14.01
CA ASN A 53 -5.83 -32.78 -13.20
C ASN A 53 -7.35 -33.00 -13.39
N PRO A 54 -7.86 -34.24 -13.31
CA PRO A 54 -9.06 -34.63 -14.05
C PRO A 54 -10.38 -34.63 -13.25
N SER A 55 -11.45 -34.31 -14.00
CA SER A 55 -12.82 -34.85 -13.96
C SER A 55 -13.70 -34.72 -12.71
N SER A 56 -14.74 -33.88 -12.83
CA SER A 56 -16.11 -34.09 -12.30
C SER A 56 -17.11 -33.23 -13.11
N PRO A 57 -18.37 -33.66 -13.32
CA PRO A 57 -19.23 -33.25 -14.45
C PRO A 57 -20.08 -31.98 -14.19
N PRO A 58 -20.62 -31.34 -15.24
CA PRO A 58 -21.28 -30.04 -15.15
C PRO A 58 -22.77 -30.15 -14.83
N ILE A 59 -23.28 -29.17 -14.07
CA ILE A 59 -24.72 -28.91 -13.88
C ILE A 59 -25.05 -27.61 -14.62
N ASP A 60 -25.92 -27.72 -15.62
CA ASP A 60 -26.51 -26.62 -16.38
C ASP A 60 -27.54 -25.84 -15.56
N VAL A 61 -27.46 -24.50 -15.56
CA VAL A 61 -28.57 -23.59 -15.24
C VAL A 61 -28.49 -22.34 -16.14
N PRO A 62 -29.62 -21.85 -16.70
CA PRO A 62 -29.60 -20.98 -17.87
C PRO A 62 -29.61 -19.47 -17.57
N SER A 63 -29.20 -18.74 -18.61
CA SER A 63 -29.15 -17.28 -18.78
C SER A 63 -30.50 -16.55 -18.70
N ARG A 64 -30.52 -15.43 -17.97
CA ARG A 64 -31.46 -14.29 -18.07
C ARG A 64 -30.82 -13.12 -17.32
N GLY A 65 -30.79 -11.86 -17.74
CA GLY A 65 -31.30 -11.12 -18.88
C GLY A 65 -31.00 -9.64 -18.57
N SER A 66 -30.58 -8.88 -19.58
CA SER A 66 -30.63 -7.42 -19.74
C SER A 66 -30.90 -6.52 -18.50
N SER A 67 -29.89 -5.71 -18.12
CA SER A 67 -30.07 -4.49 -17.32
C SER A 67 -29.83 -3.25 -18.18
N PRO A 68 -30.63 -2.17 -18.04
CA PRO A 68 -30.52 -0.98 -18.86
C PRO A 68 -29.50 0.04 -18.31
N THR A 69 -28.85 0.71 -19.25
CA THR A 69 -28.00 1.89 -19.10
C THR A 69 -28.79 3.10 -18.59
N ILE A 70 -28.32 3.73 -17.52
CA ILE A 70 -28.74 5.08 -17.11
C ILE A 70 -27.50 5.96 -16.99
N SER A 71 -27.52 7.06 -17.75
CA SER A 71 -26.48 8.10 -17.86
C SER A 71 -26.33 8.93 -16.58
N PRO A 72 -25.16 9.54 -16.32
CA PRO A 72 -24.95 10.40 -15.16
C PRO A 72 -25.49 11.81 -15.38
N ILE A 73 -26.22 12.33 -14.39
CA ILE A 73 -26.62 13.73 -14.29
C ILE A 73 -25.42 14.54 -13.78
N SER A 74 -25.05 15.54 -14.57
CA SER A 74 -24.08 16.61 -14.27
C SER A 74 -24.49 17.42 -13.04
N SER A 75 -23.58 17.55 -12.08
CA SER A 75 -23.63 18.52 -11.00
C SER A 75 -23.02 19.83 -11.47
N ASN A 76 -23.86 20.85 -11.65
CA ASN A 76 -23.45 22.21 -11.99
C ASN A 76 -23.34 23.07 -10.72
N ASN A 77 -22.28 23.87 -10.70
CA ASN A 77 -21.91 24.86 -9.69
C ASN A 77 -23.08 25.79 -9.29
N SER A 78 -23.23 26.04 -7.99
CA SER A 78 -23.98 27.19 -7.47
C SER A 78 -23.07 28.09 -6.65
N SER A 79 -22.85 29.27 -7.20
CA SER A 79 -22.18 30.44 -6.66
C SER A 79 -22.89 31.05 -5.44
N HIS A 80 -22.07 31.63 -4.58
CA HIS A 80 -22.39 32.60 -3.55
C HIS A 80 -23.44 33.64 -3.98
N THR A 81 -24.44 33.90 -3.12
CA THR A 81 -25.07 35.22 -2.98
C THR A 81 -25.53 35.45 -1.55
N GLU A 82 -25.35 36.69 -1.12
CA GLU A 82 -25.38 37.23 0.23
C GLU A 82 -26.74 37.20 0.94
N PHE A 83 -26.64 37.13 2.27
CA PHE A 83 -27.73 37.32 3.22
C PHE A 83 -28.22 38.78 3.22
N ARG A 84 -29.53 38.98 2.99
CA ARG A 84 -30.24 40.23 3.32
C ARG A 84 -31.32 39.94 4.37
N SER A 85 -31.14 40.53 5.54
CA SER A 85 -32.03 40.50 6.70
C SER A 85 -33.36 41.22 6.42
N SER A 86 -34.50 40.59 6.73
CA SER A 86 -35.81 41.25 6.77
C SER A 86 -36.58 40.94 8.06
N ARG A 87 -36.90 42.03 8.74
CA ARG A 87 -37.57 42.24 10.02
C ARG A 87 -39.09 41.93 9.89
N TYR A 88 -39.64 41.10 10.77
CA TYR A 88 -41.10 40.90 10.91
C TYR A 88 -41.71 42.00 11.79
N GLN A 89 -42.83 42.58 11.35
CA GLN A 89 -43.63 43.56 12.10
C GLN A 89 -45.10 43.10 12.12
N ILE A 90 -45.70 43.12 13.31
CA ILE A 90 -47.03 42.63 13.66
C ILE A 90 -48.06 43.76 13.49
N THR A 91 -49.26 43.46 12.97
CA THR A 91 -50.41 44.38 12.98
C THR A 91 -51.71 43.64 13.35
N PRO A 92 -52.59 44.22 14.20
CA PRO A 92 -53.85 43.60 14.64
C PRO A 92 -55.09 44.07 13.83
N PRO A 93 -56.21 43.31 13.82
CA PRO A 93 -57.41 43.69 13.06
C PRO A 93 -58.39 44.56 13.84
N HIS A 94 -58.94 45.55 13.12
CA HIS A 94 -59.95 46.53 13.52
C HIS A 94 -61.40 46.00 13.42
N SER A 95 -62.23 46.50 14.33
CA SER A 95 -63.71 46.42 14.37
C SER A 95 -64.36 47.43 13.39
N PRO A 96 -65.58 47.16 12.87
CA PRO A 96 -66.46 48.22 12.40
C PRO A 96 -67.83 48.25 13.07
N ARG A 97 -68.27 49.48 13.36
CA ARG A 97 -69.57 49.88 13.93
C ARG A 97 -70.35 50.70 12.88
N ASN A 98 -71.62 50.33 12.70
CA ASN A 98 -72.82 51.07 12.28
C ASN A 98 -72.77 52.12 11.14
N SER A 99 -73.67 51.95 10.16
CA SER A 99 -74.53 53.05 9.68
C SER A 99 -75.86 52.51 9.15
N ALA A 100 -76.92 53.27 9.41
CA ALA A 100 -78.31 52.97 9.12
C ALA A 100 -78.74 53.62 7.79
N HIS A 101 -79.54 52.92 6.98
CA HIS A 101 -80.51 53.57 6.09
C HIS A 101 -81.71 52.69 5.75
N SER A 102 -82.83 53.38 5.60
CA SER A 102 -84.23 52.99 5.67
C SER A 102 -84.87 52.56 4.35
N ARG A 103 -85.73 51.50 4.40
CA ARG A 103 -87.06 51.25 3.72
C ARG A 103 -87.23 51.51 2.19
N PRO A 104 -88.29 51.00 1.48
CA PRO A 104 -89.47 50.22 1.91
C PRO A 104 -89.88 49.01 1.01
N ARG A 105 -90.74 48.15 1.58
CA ARG A 105 -91.98 47.53 1.02
C ARG A 105 -91.94 46.93 -0.40
N ARG A 106 -92.00 45.60 -0.50
CA ARG A 106 -92.91 44.93 -1.47
C ARG A 106 -93.33 43.53 -1.01
N THR A 107 -94.62 43.42 -0.73
CA THR A 107 -95.39 42.19 -0.56
C THR A 107 -95.41 41.39 -1.86
N ARG A 108 -95.14 40.09 -1.79
CA ARG A 108 -95.71 39.13 -2.75
C ARG A 108 -95.90 37.77 -2.10
N ASN A 109 -97.17 37.48 -1.87
CA ASN A 109 -97.71 36.17 -1.56
C ASN A 109 -97.27 35.19 -2.66
N HIS A 110 -96.57 34.11 -2.28
CA HIS A 110 -96.60 32.88 -3.07
C HIS A 110 -96.97 31.73 -2.14
N ALA A 111 -98.23 31.38 -2.25
CA ALA A 111 -98.81 30.17 -1.70
C ALA A 111 -98.17 28.93 -2.34
N SER A 112 -98.12 27.87 -1.53
CA SER A 112 -98.30 26.47 -1.90
C SER A 112 -97.40 25.88 -3.00
N ARG A 113 -96.30 25.26 -2.57
CA ARG A 113 -95.98 23.91 -3.05
C ARG A 113 -95.26 23.11 -1.96
N CYS A 114 -96.06 22.44 -1.13
CA CYS A 114 -95.60 21.38 -0.26
C CYS A 114 -95.08 20.23 -1.15
N LYS A 115 -93.79 20.28 -1.49
CA LYS A 115 -93.10 19.16 -2.12
C LYS A 115 -92.98 18.08 -1.06
N SER A 116 -93.67 16.97 -1.33
CA SER A 116 -93.52 15.65 -0.72
C SER A 116 -92.16 15.49 -0.01
N THR A 117 -92.22 15.37 1.31
CA THR A 117 -91.13 14.90 2.14
C THR A 117 -90.78 13.50 1.65
N ASN A 118 -89.75 13.39 0.80
CA ASN A 118 -89.08 12.13 0.57
C ASN A 118 -88.65 11.64 1.96
N PHE A 119 -89.35 10.65 2.50
CA PHE A 119 -88.88 9.89 3.63
C PHE A 119 -87.50 9.38 3.22
N LEU A 120 -86.45 10.03 3.71
CA LEU A 120 -85.09 9.54 3.66
C LEU A 120 -85.08 8.30 4.56
N VAL A 121 -85.58 7.19 4.01
CA VAL A 121 -85.41 5.86 4.58
C VAL A 121 -83.91 5.64 4.56
N SER A 122 -83.28 5.90 5.71
CA SER A 122 -81.88 5.58 5.96
C SER A 122 -81.74 4.08 5.79
N LYS A 123 -81.27 3.65 4.61
CA LYS A 123 -80.84 2.27 4.39
C LYS A 123 -79.63 2.05 5.30
N TRP A 124 -79.88 1.48 6.47
CA TRP A 124 -78.84 0.95 7.36
C TRP A 124 -78.17 -0.23 6.66
N GLY A 125 -77.26 0.05 5.73
CA GLY A 125 -76.35 -0.94 5.20
C GLY A 125 -75.39 -1.37 6.32
N ILE A 126 -75.15 -2.68 6.43
CA ILE A 126 -74.04 -3.20 7.23
C ILE A 126 -72.76 -2.55 6.68
N GLY A 127 -72.19 -1.62 7.44
CA GLY A 127 -71.04 -0.82 7.02
C GLY A 127 -69.73 -1.62 7.08
N TRP A 128 -69.52 -2.55 6.14
CA TRP A 128 -68.30 -3.36 6.03
C TRP A 128 -67.02 -2.56 5.83
N LYS A 129 -67.14 -1.32 5.33
CA LYS A 129 -66.01 -0.43 5.03
C LYS A 129 -65.09 -0.21 6.24
N THR A 130 -65.65 -0.04 7.44
CA THR A 130 -64.82 0.24 8.62
C THR A 130 -64.07 -0.99 9.12
N PRO A 131 -64.72 -2.16 9.33
CA PRO A 131 -64.03 -3.41 9.62
C PRO A 131 -62.92 -3.74 8.61
N THR A 132 -63.17 -3.55 7.31
CA THR A 132 -62.15 -3.83 6.28
C THR A 132 -60.93 -2.93 6.41
N ILE A 133 -61.10 -1.65 6.74
CA ILE A 133 -59.96 -0.74 6.98
C ILE A 133 -59.17 -1.16 8.21
N ILE A 134 -59.83 -1.50 9.31
CA ILE A 134 -59.17 -1.93 10.55
C ILE A 134 -58.35 -3.20 10.30
N ILE A 135 -58.96 -4.22 9.69
CA ILE A 135 -58.32 -5.51 9.40
C ILE A 135 -57.16 -5.32 8.42
N SER A 136 -57.37 -4.56 7.33
CA SER A 136 -56.33 -4.31 6.33
C SER A 136 -55.13 -3.58 6.92
N CYS A 137 -55.35 -2.49 7.67
CA CYS A 137 -54.26 -1.75 8.31
C CYS A 137 -53.52 -2.61 9.35
N TYR A 138 -54.23 -3.46 10.09
CA TYR A 138 -53.59 -4.39 11.05
C TYR A 138 -52.70 -5.43 10.34
N LEU A 139 -53.19 -6.05 9.26
CA LEU A 139 -52.40 -7.00 8.47
C LEU A 139 -51.17 -6.34 7.83
N LEU A 140 -51.30 -5.12 7.32
CA LEU A 140 -50.16 -4.36 6.79
C LEU A 140 -49.13 -4.03 7.87
N ALA A 141 -49.57 -3.67 9.09
CA ALA A 141 -48.66 -3.48 10.22
C ALA A 141 -47.92 -4.78 10.55
N LEU A 142 -48.62 -5.91 10.64
CA LEU A 142 -48.00 -7.21 10.90
C LEU A 142 -46.96 -7.58 9.82
N ALA A 143 -47.32 -7.42 8.54
CA ALA A 143 -46.40 -7.68 7.43
C ALA A 143 -45.15 -6.79 7.50
N THR A 144 -45.32 -5.50 7.79
CA THR A 144 -44.20 -4.56 7.93
C THR A 144 -43.28 -4.94 9.09
N ALA A 145 -43.83 -5.38 10.22
CA ALA A 145 -43.06 -5.85 11.37
C ALA A 145 -42.25 -7.12 11.05
N LEU A 146 -42.84 -8.08 10.33
CA LEU A 146 -42.12 -9.28 9.88
C LEU A 146 -40.98 -8.93 8.92
N ILE A 147 -41.22 -8.06 7.95
CA ILE A 147 -40.17 -7.59 7.02
C ILE A 147 -39.03 -6.90 7.79
N HIS A 148 -39.36 -6.06 8.77
CA HIS A 148 -38.38 -5.39 9.63
C HIS A 148 -37.53 -6.38 10.44
N LEU A 149 -38.15 -7.41 11.01
CA LEU A 149 -37.46 -8.50 11.72
C LEU A 149 -36.54 -9.30 10.78
N PHE A 150 -37.05 -9.71 9.61
CA PHE A 150 -36.25 -10.48 8.64
C PHE A 150 -35.07 -9.69 8.10
N LEU A 151 -35.23 -8.37 7.91
CA LEU A 151 -34.11 -7.49 7.55
C LEU A 151 -32.99 -7.59 8.59
N PHE A 152 -33.31 -7.49 9.89
CA PHE A 152 -32.31 -7.58 10.95
C PHE A 152 -31.64 -8.95 11.05
N ILE A 153 -32.41 -10.02 10.93
CA ILE A 153 -31.86 -11.39 10.89
C ILE A 153 -30.92 -11.54 9.69
N TYR A 154 -31.31 -11.01 8.54
CA TYR A 154 -30.54 -11.13 7.30
C TYR A 154 -29.21 -10.35 7.32
N ILE A 155 -29.17 -9.17 7.95
CA ILE A 155 -27.93 -8.38 8.06
C ILE A 155 -27.05 -8.81 9.25
N SER A 156 -27.58 -9.58 10.19
CA SER A 156 -26.85 -10.02 11.37
C SER A 156 -25.60 -10.82 10.97
N GLY A 157 -24.44 -10.43 11.53
CA GLY A 157 -23.15 -11.07 11.25
C GLY A 157 -22.56 -10.76 9.86
N LYS A 158 -23.20 -9.92 9.05
CA LYS A 158 -22.68 -9.54 7.73
C LYS A 158 -21.78 -8.30 7.83
N PRO A 159 -20.75 -8.20 6.97
CA PRO A 159 -19.82 -7.07 7.01
C PRO A 159 -20.54 -5.77 6.63
N ALA A 160 -20.38 -4.73 7.46
CA ALA A 160 -20.94 -3.41 7.23
C ALA A 160 -20.17 -2.63 6.13
N GLU A 161 -18.88 -2.93 5.97
CA GLU A 161 -17.96 -2.29 5.03
C GLU A 161 -17.14 -3.32 4.25
N GLY A 162 -16.44 -2.88 3.21
CA GLY A 162 -15.59 -3.73 2.37
C GLY A 162 -16.26 -4.27 1.11
N LYS A 163 -15.51 -5.07 0.35
CA LYS A 163 -15.93 -5.66 -0.94
C LYS A 163 -17.13 -6.60 -0.80
N ASP A 164 -17.23 -7.28 0.34
CA ASP A 164 -18.29 -8.25 0.63
C ASP A 164 -19.51 -7.65 1.33
N ARG A 165 -19.60 -6.31 1.42
CA ARG A 165 -20.73 -5.64 2.08
C ARG A 165 -22.03 -5.88 1.30
N VAL A 166 -23.11 -6.20 2.02
CA VAL A 166 -24.43 -6.44 1.41
C VAL A 166 -25.06 -5.14 0.90
N ALA A 167 -25.01 -4.10 1.72
CA ALA A 167 -25.51 -2.78 1.40
C ALA A 167 -24.79 -1.76 2.30
N PRO A 168 -24.59 -0.51 1.83
CA PRO A 168 -24.16 0.60 2.66
C PRO A 168 -25.01 0.74 3.94
N GLN A 169 -24.36 0.99 5.08
CA GLN A 169 -25.03 1.16 6.37
C GLN A 169 -26.12 2.24 6.33
N THR A 170 -25.92 3.31 5.56
CA THR A 170 -26.90 4.37 5.34
C THR A 170 -28.21 3.82 4.79
N TYR A 171 -28.18 2.95 3.78
CA TYR A 171 -29.39 2.38 3.18
C TYR A 171 -30.12 1.44 4.13
N ILE A 172 -29.37 0.62 4.89
CA ILE A 172 -29.96 -0.28 5.88
C ILE A 172 -30.67 0.54 6.98
N SER A 173 -30.03 1.60 7.46
CA SER A 173 -30.60 2.51 8.47
C SER A 173 -31.85 3.22 7.96
N THR A 174 -31.81 3.76 6.73
CA THR A 174 -32.97 4.40 6.11
C THR A 174 -34.13 3.42 5.91
N ALA A 175 -33.86 2.21 5.41
CA ALA A 175 -34.88 1.19 5.21
C ALA A 175 -35.52 0.76 6.55
N SER A 176 -34.70 0.55 7.59
CA SER A 176 -35.19 0.24 8.94
C SER A 176 -36.09 1.35 9.49
N ASN A 177 -35.69 2.61 9.35
CA ASN A 177 -36.50 3.75 9.80
C ASN A 177 -37.82 3.88 9.01
N LEU A 178 -37.79 3.65 7.69
CA LEU A 178 -39.00 3.67 6.86
C LEU A 178 -39.98 2.57 7.28
N LEU A 179 -39.49 1.34 7.49
CA LEU A 179 -40.31 0.21 7.95
C LEU A 179 -40.90 0.45 9.34
N ALA A 180 -40.11 0.99 10.28
CA ALA A 180 -40.58 1.34 11.62
C ALA A 180 -41.70 2.40 11.59
N ASN A 181 -41.53 3.46 10.78
CA ASN A 181 -42.54 4.49 10.60
C ASN A 181 -43.80 3.96 9.90
N ALA A 182 -43.64 3.11 8.88
CA ALA A 182 -44.77 2.49 8.19
C ALA A 182 -45.58 1.58 9.13
N PHE A 183 -44.91 0.74 9.93
CA PHE A 183 -45.53 -0.08 10.97
C PHE A 183 -46.38 0.78 11.93
N SER A 184 -45.79 1.85 12.46
CA SER A 184 -46.45 2.77 13.38
C SER A 184 -47.65 3.47 12.74
N PHE A 185 -47.51 3.92 11.48
CA PHE A 185 -48.58 4.55 10.73
C PHE A 185 -49.78 3.62 10.53
N PHE A 186 -49.55 2.39 10.05
CA PHE A 186 -50.63 1.42 9.83
C PHE A 186 -51.31 1.00 11.13
N LEU A 187 -50.54 0.71 12.18
CA LEU A 187 -51.08 0.28 13.45
C LEU A 187 -51.86 1.42 14.15
N LYS A 188 -51.34 2.64 14.13
CA LYS A 188 -52.04 3.84 14.64
C LYS A 188 -53.33 4.12 13.87
N THR A 189 -53.36 3.85 12.57
CA THR A 189 -54.56 4.00 11.74
C THR A 189 -55.64 2.97 12.12
N ALA A 190 -55.25 1.71 12.32
CA ALA A 190 -56.14 0.65 12.80
C ALA A 190 -56.70 0.99 14.20
N LEU A 191 -55.83 1.42 15.12
CA LEU A 191 -56.19 1.81 16.49
C LEU A 191 -57.10 3.04 16.52
N THR A 192 -56.79 4.08 15.76
CA THR A 192 -57.61 5.31 15.70
C THR A 192 -59.01 5.01 15.15
N THR A 193 -59.09 4.19 14.11
CA THR A 193 -60.37 3.80 13.52
C THR A 193 -61.19 2.97 14.52
N SER A 194 -60.56 2.02 15.21
CA SER A 194 -61.18 1.20 16.25
C SER A 194 -61.63 2.03 17.45
N PHE A 195 -60.82 3.00 17.88
CA PHE A 195 -61.11 3.96 18.94
C PHE A 195 -62.39 4.75 18.62
N VAL A 196 -62.50 5.30 17.41
CA VAL A 196 -63.68 6.07 17.00
C VAL A 196 -64.94 5.20 16.98
N GLN A 197 -64.86 3.98 16.44
CA GLN A 197 -66.01 3.06 16.41
C GLN A 197 -66.45 2.67 17.82
N TYR A 198 -65.50 2.36 18.71
CA TYR A 198 -65.80 2.00 20.08
C TYR A 198 -66.36 3.19 20.87
N LEU A 199 -65.84 4.39 20.65
CA LEU A 199 -66.36 5.63 21.24
C LEU A 199 -67.82 5.85 20.85
N TRP A 200 -68.16 5.74 19.56
CA TRP A 200 -69.54 5.88 19.10
C TRP A 200 -70.48 4.82 19.67
N ARG A 201 -70.01 3.57 19.79
CA ARG A 201 -70.78 2.51 20.46
C ARG A 201 -71.02 2.86 21.92
N LEU A 202 -70.00 3.31 22.63
CA LEU A 202 -70.09 3.65 24.05
C LEU A 202 -71.05 4.82 24.29
N LEU A 203 -70.99 5.86 23.46
CA LEU A 203 -71.92 7.01 23.51
C LEU A 203 -73.38 6.64 23.24
N ARG A 204 -73.63 5.57 22.47
CA ARG A 204 -74.99 5.04 22.22
C ARG A 204 -75.52 4.17 23.35
N VAL A 205 -74.63 3.47 24.07
CA VAL A 205 -75.02 2.50 25.11
C VAL A 205 -75.05 3.15 26.50
N GLN A 206 -74.22 4.16 26.75
CA GLN A 206 -74.06 4.76 28.08
C GLN A 206 -74.23 6.27 28.02
N THR A 207 -75.10 6.81 28.88
CA THR A 207 -75.24 8.27 29.06
C THR A 207 -74.07 8.79 29.88
N MET A 208 -73.44 9.87 29.42
CA MET A 208 -72.27 10.47 30.07
C MET A 208 -72.43 11.98 30.17
N LYS A 209 -71.73 12.58 31.14
CA LYS A 209 -71.64 14.05 31.25
C LYS A 209 -70.91 14.60 30.02
N VAL A 210 -71.35 15.75 29.52
CA VAL A 210 -70.75 16.43 28.36
C VAL A 210 -69.24 16.66 28.56
N SER A 211 -68.80 16.97 29.78
CA SER A 211 -67.37 17.14 30.12
C SER A 211 -66.55 15.85 30.02
N THR A 212 -67.15 14.68 30.27
CA THR A 212 -66.53 13.37 30.06
C THR A 212 -66.42 13.07 28.57
N ILE A 213 -67.47 13.37 27.80
CA ILE A 213 -67.47 13.20 26.34
C ILE A 213 -66.36 14.04 25.70
N ASP A 214 -66.26 15.31 26.08
CA ASP A 214 -65.20 16.22 25.61
C ASP A 214 -63.80 15.68 25.97
N SER A 215 -63.65 15.17 27.20
CA SER A 215 -62.39 14.53 27.61
C SER A 215 -62.07 13.26 26.79
N LEU A 216 -63.07 12.48 26.38
CA LEU A 216 -62.88 11.29 25.53
C LEU A 216 -62.47 11.65 24.11
N PHE A 217 -63.01 12.72 23.52
CA PHE A 217 -62.54 13.23 22.23
C PHE A 217 -61.12 13.82 22.34
N GLY A 218 -60.81 14.46 23.47
CA GLY A 218 -59.49 14.99 23.79
C GLY A 218 -58.39 13.93 23.94
N LEU A 219 -58.73 12.66 24.24
CA LEU A 219 -57.74 11.56 24.36
C LEU A 219 -56.92 11.31 23.10
N LYS A 220 -57.39 11.73 21.93
CA LYS A 220 -56.67 11.58 20.66
C LYS A 220 -55.56 12.63 20.50
N SER A 221 -55.77 13.84 21.00
CA SER A 221 -54.84 14.97 20.87
C SER A 221 -53.97 15.17 22.11
N ASN A 222 -54.50 14.88 23.29
CA ASN A 222 -53.83 15.08 24.56
C ASN A 222 -53.97 13.86 25.46
N ILE A 223 -52.88 13.11 25.56
CA ILE A 223 -52.76 11.90 26.34
C ILE A 223 -53.08 12.13 27.83
N PHE A 224 -52.82 13.32 28.36
CA PHE A 224 -53.01 13.63 29.77
C PHE A 224 -54.48 13.62 30.21
N HIS A 225 -55.43 13.67 29.26
CA HIS A 225 -56.85 13.50 29.58
C HIS A 225 -57.19 12.10 30.11
N MET A 226 -56.32 11.10 29.89
CA MET A 226 -56.51 9.75 30.43
C MET A 226 -56.38 9.72 31.97
N PHE A 227 -55.60 10.64 32.55
CA PHE A 227 -55.36 10.68 34.00
C PHE A 227 -56.51 11.31 34.79
N LYS A 228 -57.53 11.85 34.11
CA LYS A 228 -58.77 12.26 34.78
C LYS A 228 -59.50 11.01 35.25
N GLY A 229 -59.62 10.85 36.57
CA GLY A 229 -60.27 9.69 37.20
C GLY A 229 -61.70 9.40 36.69
N ALA A 230 -62.42 10.43 36.24
CA ALA A 230 -63.74 10.26 35.62
C ALA A 230 -63.66 9.58 34.24
N THR A 231 -62.65 9.90 33.43
CA THR A 231 -62.45 9.36 32.08
C THR A 231 -62.04 7.89 32.14
N ILE A 232 -61.08 7.54 33.02
CA ILE A 232 -60.59 6.16 33.14
C ILE A 232 -61.67 5.20 33.66
N ARG A 233 -62.51 5.65 34.59
CA ARG A 233 -63.65 4.87 35.10
C ARG A 233 -64.76 4.70 34.06
N ALA A 234 -64.99 5.71 33.23
CA ALA A 234 -66.04 5.68 32.21
C ALA A 234 -65.65 4.84 30.98
N ALA A 235 -64.39 4.88 30.54
CA ALA A 235 -63.97 4.23 29.31
C ALA A 235 -62.53 3.67 29.37
N PRO A 236 -62.27 2.64 30.21
CA PRO A 236 -60.93 2.11 30.41
C PRO A 236 -60.28 1.60 29.10
N VAL A 237 -61.08 0.97 28.22
CA VAL A 237 -60.60 0.46 26.92
C VAL A 237 -60.09 1.58 26.00
N LEU A 238 -60.77 2.73 25.97
CA LEU A 238 -60.35 3.88 25.17
C LEU A 238 -59.06 4.51 25.72
N CYS A 239 -58.90 4.54 27.04
CA CYS A 239 -57.65 4.98 27.67
C CYS A 239 -56.47 4.06 27.29
N VAL A 240 -56.66 2.73 27.31
CA VAL A 240 -55.62 1.77 26.89
C VAL A 240 -55.24 1.96 25.42
N MET A 241 -56.22 2.09 24.52
CA MET A 241 -55.95 2.33 23.10
C MET A 241 -55.19 3.66 22.88
N SER A 242 -55.55 4.72 23.60
CA SER A 242 -54.85 6.01 23.57
C SER A 242 -53.41 5.90 24.09
N ALA A 243 -53.20 5.20 25.21
CA ALA A 243 -51.88 4.94 25.77
C ALA A 243 -50.98 4.18 24.79
N ILE A 244 -51.51 3.14 24.13
CA ILE A 244 -50.79 2.39 23.10
C ILE A 244 -50.40 3.31 21.93
N MET A 245 -51.35 4.12 21.41
CA MET A 245 -51.08 5.06 20.32
C MET A 245 -49.99 6.08 20.65
N ALA A 246 -49.89 6.51 21.91
CA ALA A 246 -48.84 7.43 22.36
C ALA A 246 -47.50 6.72 22.64
N SER A 247 -47.53 5.48 23.14
CA SER A 247 -46.30 4.69 23.33
C SER A 247 -45.58 4.41 22.02
N MET A 248 -46.31 4.34 20.90
CA MET A 248 -45.73 4.12 19.57
C MET A 248 -44.77 5.21 19.12
N THR A 249 -45.04 6.47 19.43
CA THR A 249 -44.11 7.57 19.07
C THR A 249 -42.79 7.44 19.81
N ILE A 250 -42.83 6.95 21.05
CA ILE A 250 -41.63 6.67 21.84
C ILE A 250 -40.89 5.46 21.26
N ALA A 251 -41.59 4.36 20.99
CA ALA A 251 -40.99 3.13 20.47
C ALA A 251 -40.26 3.33 19.13
N VAL A 252 -40.85 4.06 18.18
CA VAL A 252 -40.24 4.32 16.86
C VAL A 252 -38.99 5.21 16.97
N SER A 253 -38.88 6.02 18.01
CA SER A 253 -37.70 6.89 18.20
C SER A 253 -36.42 6.10 18.50
N PHE A 254 -36.53 4.85 18.97
CA PHE A 254 -35.38 4.00 19.31
C PHE A 254 -34.92 3.07 18.20
N THR A 255 -35.63 2.97 17.06
CA THR A 255 -35.27 2.01 16.00
C THR A 255 -33.90 2.23 15.35
N PRO A 256 -33.37 3.46 15.17
CA PRO A 256 -32.02 3.64 14.62
C PRO A 256 -30.92 3.10 15.54
N GLY A 257 -31.15 3.06 16.86
CA GLY A 257 -30.19 2.60 17.85
C GLY A 257 -30.11 1.08 18.01
N ALA A 258 -30.94 0.31 17.30
CA ALA A 258 -30.95 -1.16 17.40
C ALA A 258 -29.83 -1.83 16.59
N ILE A 259 -29.11 -1.09 15.73
CA ILE A 259 -28.00 -1.61 14.93
C ILE A 259 -26.68 -1.21 15.59
N ASN A 260 -25.94 -2.20 16.09
CA ASN A 260 -24.58 -2.00 16.57
C ASN A 260 -23.59 -2.48 15.51
N VAL A 261 -22.71 -1.60 15.06
CA VAL A 261 -21.54 -1.97 14.26
C VAL A 261 -20.39 -2.19 15.22
N ILE A 262 -19.94 -3.44 15.31
CA ILE A 262 -18.73 -3.80 16.05
C ILE A 262 -17.57 -3.93 15.07
N LEU A 263 -16.41 -3.39 15.44
CA LEU A 263 -15.19 -3.60 14.69
C LEU A 263 -14.72 -5.04 14.95
N VAL A 264 -14.58 -5.83 13.89
CA VAL A 264 -14.05 -7.20 13.97
C VAL A 264 -12.87 -7.30 13.00
N HIS A 265 -11.72 -7.72 13.51
CA HIS A 265 -10.57 -8.01 12.66
C HIS A 265 -10.84 -9.30 11.89
N LYS A 266 -10.98 -9.19 10.57
CA LYS A 266 -11.11 -10.33 9.67
C LYS A 266 -9.87 -10.40 8.80
N THR A 267 -9.20 -11.54 8.81
CA THR A 267 -8.13 -11.83 7.84
C THR A 267 -8.77 -12.21 6.51
N SER A 268 -8.34 -11.55 5.44
CA SER A 268 -8.71 -11.87 4.06
C SER A 268 -7.46 -12.25 3.31
N TYR A 269 -7.53 -13.34 2.54
CA TYR A 269 -6.46 -13.76 1.66
C TYR A 269 -6.82 -13.33 0.25
N ASP A 270 -5.99 -12.50 -0.36
CA ASP A 270 -6.13 -12.08 -1.75
C ASP A 270 -4.80 -12.27 -2.47
N SER A 271 -4.86 -12.74 -3.72
CA SER A 271 -3.68 -12.87 -4.56
C SER A 271 -3.39 -11.53 -5.22
N ILE A 272 -2.40 -10.82 -4.69
CA ILE A 272 -1.97 -9.53 -5.24
C ILE A 272 -0.66 -9.68 -6.03
N LEU A 273 -0.54 -8.93 -7.12
CA LEU A 273 0.71 -8.85 -7.88
C LEU A 273 1.65 -7.85 -7.19
N VAL A 274 2.75 -8.36 -6.64
CA VAL A 274 3.83 -7.54 -6.08
C VAL A 274 5.00 -7.53 -7.06
N PRO A 275 5.50 -6.36 -7.48
CA PRO A 275 6.61 -6.30 -8.42
C PRO A 275 7.89 -6.83 -7.75
N THR A 276 8.54 -7.78 -8.43
CA THR A 276 9.86 -8.30 -8.05
C THR A 276 10.86 -7.99 -9.15
N PHE A 277 12.15 -7.99 -8.81
CA PHE A 277 13.20 -7.87 -9.80
C PHE A 277 13.53 -9.25 -10.37
N ASN A 278 13.53 -9.36 -11.71
CA ASN A 278 13.96 -10.56 -12.41
C ASN A 278 15.17 -10.23 -13.29
N ALA A 279 16.36 -10.62 -12.83
CA ALA A 279 17.62 -10.36 -13.53
C ALA A 279 17.73 -11.05 -14.91
N SER A 280 16.90 -12.07 -15.17
CA SER A 280 16.88 -12.78 -16.45
C SER A 280 15.92 -12.15 -17.47
N PHE A 281 15.16 -11.12 -17.08
CA PHE A 281 14.18 -10.49 -17.95
C PHE A 281 14.85 -9.64 -19.03
N MET A 282 14.55 -9.94 -20.29
CA MET A 282 15.13 -9.30 -21.48
C MET A 282 14.06 -8.78 -22.46
N GLY A 283 12.82 -8.62 -21.99
CA GLY A 283 11.69 -8.20 -22.83
C GLY A 283 11.32 -9.26 -23.87
N ASN A 284 11.29 -8.88 -25.14
CA ASN A 284 10.97 -9.79 -26.26
C ASN A 284 12.15 -10.68 -26.70
N GLY A 285 13.29 -10.61 -26.01
CA GLY A 285 14.51 -11.35 -26.37
C GLY A 285 15.31 -10.74 -27.53
N SER A 286 14.91 -9.59 -28.08
CA SER A 286 15.74 -8.86 -29.04
C SER A 286 16.94 -8.19 -28.36
N GLY A 287 17.99 -7.87 -29.12
CA GLY A 287 19.13 -7.12 -28.58
C GLY A 287 18.72 -5.75 -28.05
N VAL A 288 17.79 -5.06 -28.72
CA VAL A 288 17.26 -3.76 -28.28
C VAL A 288 16.57 -3.89 -26.91
N ALA A 289 15.70 -4.89 -26.76
CA ALA A 289 14.98 -5.09 -25.51
C ALA A 289 15.90 -5.57 -24.37
N ALA A 290 16.83 -6.49 -24.66
CA ALA A 290 17.82 -6.94 -23.68
C ALA A 290 18.67 -5.77 -23.17
N ASN A 291 19.22 -4.94 -24.06
CA ASN A 291 19.98 -3.76 -23.64
C ASN A 291 19.09 -2.69 -22.95
N LYS A 292 17.78 -2.64 -23.24
CA LYS A 292 16.84 -1.75 -22.55
C LYS A 292 16.61 -2.15 -21.10
N TYR A 293 16.44 -3.45 -20.83
CA TYR A 293 16.12 -3.99 -19.50
C TYR A 293 17.34 -4.43 -18.69
N SER A 294 18.52 -4.50 -19.31
CA SER A 294 19.80 -4.74 -18.64
C SER A 294 20.18 -3.58 -17.72
N LEU A 295 20.79 -3.92 -16.58
CA LEU A 295 21.46 -2.97 -15.70
C LEU A 295 22.86 -2.60 -16.21
N ALA A 296 23.52 -3.54 -16.89
CA ALA A 296 24.79 -3.32 -17.59
C ALA A 296 24.56 -2.69 -18.97
N THR A 297 25.51 -1.86 -19.41
CA THR A 297 25.56 -1.41 -20.80
C THR A 297 26.09 -2.55 -21.68
N LEU A 298 25.26 -3.02 -22.61
CA LEU A 298 25.65 -4.05 -23.57
C LEU A 298 26.15 -3.38 -24.84
N SER A 299 27.24 -3.89 -25.42
CA SER A 299 27.78 -3.44 -26.70
C SER A 299 27.70 -4.57 -27.71
N PRO A 300 26.97 -4.40 -28.83
CA PRO A 300 26.86 -5.45 -29.84
C PRO A 300 28.21 -5.68 -30.54
N ILE A 301 28.53 -6.93 -30.84
CA ILE A 301 29.76 -7.32 -31.54
C ILE A 301 29.43 -8.10 -32.82
N PHE A 302 30.21 -7.81 -33.86
CA PHE A 302 30.15 -8.47 -35.16
C PHE A 302 31.44 -9.24 -35.41
N GLU A 303 31.32 -10.53 -35.72
CA GLU A 303 32.48 -11.33 -36.12
C GLU A 303 32.81 -11.06 -37.61
N SER A 304 33.97 -10.44 -37.85
CA SER A 304 34.34 -9.80 -39.13
C SER A 304 34.56 -10.76 -40.32
N GLY A 305 34.35 -12.07 -40.17
CA GLY A 305 34.68 -13.07 -41.19
C GLY A 305 33.50 -13.82 -41.82
N THR A 306 32.40 -14.03 -41.08
CA THR A 306 31.37 -15.01 -41.48
C THR A 306 29.95 -14.45 -41.54
N ARG A 307 29.74 -13.16 -41.18
CA ARG A 307 28.41 -12.49 -41.10
C ARG A 307 27.36 -13.23 -40.25
N SER A 308 27.73 -14.31 -39.55
CA SER A 308 26.76 -15.27 -39.00
C SER A 308 26.68 -15.25 -37.47
N VAL A 309 27.67 -14.67 -36.78
CA VAL A 309 27.66 -14.62 -35.31
C VAL A 309 27.57 -13.18 -34.86
N SER A 310 26.37 -12.80 -34.40
CA SER A 310 26.19 -11.59 -33.60
C SER A 310 26.23 -11.96 -32.12
N GLY A 311 26.75 -11.05 -31.32
CA GLY A 311 26.92 -11.24 -29.88
C GLY A 311 26.97 -9.92 -29.16
N PHE A 312 27.34 -9.96 -27.88
CA PHE A 312 27.58 -8.75 -27.10
C PHE A 312 28.77 -8.91 -26.14
N THR A 313 29.35 -7.77 -25.77
CA THR A 313 30.22 -7.63 -24.60
C THR A 313 29.57 -6.70 -23.59
N ALA A 314 29.88 -6.89 -22.31
CA ALA A 314 29.66 -5.85 -21.32
C ALA A 314 30.76 -4.78 -21.52
N SER A 315 30.38 -3.50 -21.50
CA SER A 315 31.40 -2.44 -21.58
C SER A 315 32.10 -2.32 -20.22
N ASP A 316 33.36 -2.73 -20.13
CA ASP A 316 34.17 -2.72 -18.89
C ASP A 316 34.38 -1.32 -18.27
N SER A 317 34.07 -0.25 -19.01
CA SER A 317 34.48 1.12 -18.70
C SER A 317 33.34 2.12 -18.47
N LEU A 318 32.07 1.70 -18.52
CA LEU A 318 30.94 2.61 -18.37
C LEU A 318 30.13 2.27 -17.11
N PRO A 319 29.94 3.22 -16.18
CA PRO A 319 29.03 3.03 -15.06
C PRO A 319 27.67 2.60 -15.62
N GLY A 320 27.05 1.60 -14.98
CA GLY A 320 25.84 0.94 -15.49
C GLY A 320 24.78 1.93 -16.00
N LYS A 321 23.95 1.51 -16.95
CA LYS A 321 23.02 2.38 -17.70
C LYS A 321 22.10 3.26 -16.81
N ASN A 322 21.83 2.80 -15.59
CA ASN A 322 21.02 3.50 -14.59
C ASN A 322 21.80 3.82 -13.30
N SER A 323 23.12 3.98 -13.39
CA SER A 323 24.05 4.12 -12.25
C SER A 323 23.56 5.13 -11.23
N ASN A 324 23.11 6.32 -11.63
CA ASN A 324 22.69 7.35 -10.69
C ASN A 324 21.58 6.91 -9.71
N LEU A 325 20.58 6.16 -10.20
CA LEU A 325 19.49 5.69 -9.34
C LEU A 325 19.94 4.49 -8.50
N LEU A 326 20.64 3.54 -9.13
CA LEU A 326 21.10 2.32 -8.45
C LEU A 326 22.15 2.64 -7.38
N SER A 327 23.12 3.50 -7.68
CA SER A 327 24.14 3.99 -6.75
C SER A 327 23.51 4.77 -5.60
N ARG A 328 22.53 5.64 -5.87
CA ARG A 328 21.81 6.34 -4.79
C ARG A 328 21.05 5.37 -3.89
N LEU A 329 20.38 4.37 -4.47
CA LEU A 329 19.66 3.35 -3.73
C LEU A 329 20.62 2.50 -2.88
N ALA A 330 21.72 2.04 -3.48
CA ALA A 330 22.77 1.28 -2.81
C ALA A 330 23.35 2.05 -1.63
N PHE A 331 23.76 3.30 -1.86
CA PHE A 331 24.31 4.18 -0.83
C PHE A 331 23.32 4.40 0.32
N GLN A 332 22.05 4.70 0.01
CA GLN A 332 21.02 4.89 1.02
C GLN A 332 20.79 3.61 1.84
N THR A 333 20.74 2.44 1.20
CA THR A 333 20.58 1.16 1.90
C THR A 333 21.79 0.82 2.76
N MET A 334 23.01 1.09 2.30
CA MET A 334 24.23 0.84 3.10
C MET A 334 24.31 1.74 4.34
N ILE A 335 24.01 3.03 4.21
CA ILE A 335 24.01 3.96 5.35
C ILE A 335 22.93 3.63 6.36
N THR A 336 21.72 3.32 5.88
CA THR A 336 20.59 3.04 6.78
C THR A 336 20.63 1.64 7.37
N GLY A 337 21.42 0.73 6.80
CA GLY A 337 21.46 -0.68 7.19
C GLY A 337 20.14 -1.43 6.95
N LYS A 338 19.18 -0.82 6.23
CA LYS A 338 17.87 -1.40 5.93
C LYS A 338 17.39 -1.05 4.53
N ALA A 339 16.58 -1.92 3.94
CA ALA A 339 15.91 -1.64 2.68
C ALA A 339 14.90 -0.49 2.84
N ILE A 340 14.72 0.32 1.79
CA ILE A 340 13.79 1.46 1.80
C ILE A 340 12.35 0.97 2.08
N ASP A 341 11.63 1.74 2.90
CA ASP A 341 10.24 1.46 3.23
C ASP A 341 9.35 1.66 1.99
N GLN A 342 8.47 0.70 1.69
CA GLN A 342 7.56 0.72 0.56
C GLN A 342 6.12 0.79 1.05
N PRO A 343 5.19 1.47 0.35
CA PRO A 343 3.78 1.48 0.73
C PRO A 343 3.19 0.08 0.62
N SER A 344 2.26 -0.24 1.52
CA SER A 344 1.60 -1.55 1.52
C SER A 344 0.74 -1.75 0.26
N PRO A 345 0.85 -2.90 -0.43
CA PRO A 345 0.06 -3.17 -1.62
C PRO A 345 -1.39 -3.58 -1.32
N CYS A 346 -1.71 -4.01 -0.09
CA CYS A 346 -3.05 -4.51 0.28
C CYS A 346 -3.71 -3.77 1.46
N GLY A 347 -3.20 -2.59 1.82
CA GLY A 347 -3.75 -1.73 2.88
C GLY A 347 -2.93 -1.73 4.17
N GLU A 348 -3.42 -1.06 5.21
CA GLU A 348 -2.59 -0.73 6.39
C GLU A 348 -2.08 -1.94 7.17
N ASN A 349 -2.88 -3.00 7.20
CA ASN A 349 -2.56 -4.28 7.84
C ASN A 349 -2.49 -5.35 6.77
N CYS A 350 -1.30 -5.59 6.24
CA CYS A 350 -1.05 -6.44 5.09
C CYS A 350 0.11 -7.38 5.41
N SER A 351 -0.04 -8.67 5.16
CA SER A 351 1.06 -9.62 5.31
C SER A 351 1.18 -10.46 4.06
N PHE A 352 2.37 -10.51 3.48
CA PHE A 352 2.62 -11.28 2.28
C PHE A 352 4.05 -11.77 2.23
N VAL A 353 4.23 -12.92 1.58
CA VAL A 353 5.53 -13.53 1.34
C VAL A 353 5.89 -13.33 -0.11
N ILE A 354 7.11 -12.86 -0.39
CA ILE A 354 7.68 -12.86 -1.73
C ILE A 354 8.91 -13.75 -1.77
N GLU A 355 9.06 -14.44 -2.89
CA GLU A 355 10.24 -15.24 -3.19
C GLU A 355 10.85 -14.76 -4.49
N PHE A 356 12.15 -14.47 -4.47
CA PHE A 356 12.88 -14.09 -5.68
C PHE A 356 14.36 -14.46 -5.58
N GLU A 357 14.96 -14.65 -6.75
CA GLU A 357 16.40 -14.85 -6.88
C GLU A 357 17.12 -13.50 -6.87
N GLY A 358 18.11 -13.34 -6.00
CA GLY A 358 18.86 -12.10 -5.83
C GLY A 358 20.37 -12.31 -5.71
N PRO A 359 21.16 -11.22 -5.81
CA PRO A 359 22.59 -11.26 -5.57
C PRO A 359 22.88 -11.53 -4.09
N SER A 360 23.91 -12.33 -3.81
CA SER A 360 24.42 -12.62 -2.47
C SER A 360 25.95 -12.63 -2.48
N LEU A 361 26.57 -12.63 -1.30
CA LEU A 361 28.00 -12.72 -1.13
C LEU A 361 28.33 -13.82 -0.13
N GLU A 362 29.21 -14.71 -0.53
CA GLU A 362 29.79 -15.72 0.36
C GLU A 362 31.15 -15.21 0.81
N CYS A 363 31.24 -14.76 2.05
CA CYS A 363 32.44 -14.14 2.60
C CYS A 363 33.13 -15.04 3.63
N ASN A 364 34.45 -15.15 3.53
CA ASN A 364 35.31 -15.73 4.55
C ASN A 364 36.21 -14.64 5.13
N SER A 365 36.34 -14.61 6.45
CA SER A 365 37.22 -13.67 7.15
C SER A 365 38.40 -14.41 7.77
N THR A 366 39.60 -13.85 7.59
CA THR A 366 40.83 -14.33 8.19
C THR A 366 41.48 -13.19 8.95
N SER A 367 42.03 -13.47 10.13
CA SER A 367 42.69 -12.48 10.97
C SER A 367 44.15 -12.89 11.22
N THR A 368 45.07 -11.98 10.95
CA THR A 368 46.52 -12.20 11.14
C THR A 368 47.12 -11.06 11.94
N ASN A 369 47.85 -11.39 13.00
CA ASN A 369 48.60 -10.40 13.77
C ASN A 369 49.94 -10.13 13.07
N ILE A 370 50.20 -8.86 12.80
CA ILE A 370 51.39 -8.39 12.09
C ILE A 370 52.10 -7.41 13.01
N THR A 371 53.36 -7.72 13.31
CA THR A 371 54.27 -6.80 13.99
C THR A 371 55.20 -6.20 12.94
N THR A 372 55.20 -4.88 12.82
CA THR A 372 56.11 -4.16 11.91
C THR A 372 56.96 -3.19 12.71
N SER A 373 58.25 -3.13 12.39
CA SER A 373 59.18 -2.14 12.93
C SER A 373 59.63 -1.23 11.80
N HIS A 374 59.53 0.08 11.99
CA HIS A 374 59.97 1.07 11.04
C HIS A 374 60.97 2.02 11.69
N THR A 375 62.18 2.10 11.15
CA THR A 375 63.25 2.99 11.66
C THR A 375 63.42 4.16 10.71
N GLY A 376 63.18 5.37 11.19
CA GLY A 376 63.35 6.64 10.47
C GLY A 376 64.37 7.57 11.13
N ASN A 377 64.92 8.52 10.36
CA ASN A 377 65.87 9.53 10.86
C ASN A 377 65.17 10.72 11.54
N SER A 378 63.86 10.88 11.32
CA SER A 378 63.02 11.93 11.90
C SER A 378 61.66 11.35 12.30
N THR A 379 61.01 11.96 13.30
CA THR A 379 59.63 11.64 13.70
C THR A 379 58.59 12.00 12.63
N THR A 380 58.98 12.81 11.63
CA THR A 380 58.14 13.14 10.47
C THR A 380 58.14 12.07 9.38
N ASP A 381 59.05 11.10 9.44
CA ASP A 381 59.27 10.11 8.37
C ASP A 381 58.46 8.82 8.57
N PHE A 382 57.51 8.79 9.50
CA PHE A 382 56.70 7.59 9.71
C PHE A 382 55.79 7.29 8.52
N PRO A 383 55.67 6.01 8.11
CA PRO A 383 54.88 5.63 6.95
C PRO A 383 53.39 5.77 7.27
N PHE A 384 52.63 6.16 6.26
CA PHE A 384 51.19 6.00 6.29
C PHE A 384 50.85 4.51 6.22
N PHE A 385 50.03 4.04 7.14
CA PHE A 385 49.53 2.66 7.12
C PHE A 385 48.25 2.62 6.31
N THR A 386 48.13 1.67 5.38
CA THR A 386 46.85 1.42 4.71
C THR A 386 45.94 0.70 5.71
N ILE A 387 45.07 1.46 6.37
CA ILE A 387 44.16 0.96 7.40
C ILE A 387 42.96 0.24 6.82
N TYR A 388 42.64 0.53 5.57
CA TYR A 388 41.65 -0.18 4.80
C TYR A 388 42.11 -0.25 3.34
N SER A 389 41.97 -1.40 2.72
CA SER A 389 42.01 -1.53 1.27
C SER A 389 40.86 -2.43 0.83
N GLY A 390 40.22 -2.10 -0.28
CA GLY A 390 39.12 -2.87 -0.85
C GLY A 390 39.18 -2.80 -2.37
N ASN A 391 39.22 -3.96 -3.02
CA ASN A 391 39.20 -4.01 -4.48
C ASN A 391 38.58 -5.32 -5.00
N TRP A 392 38.01 -5.23 -6.20
CA TRP A 392 37.67 -6.38 -7.01
C TRP A 392 38.91 -6.90 -7.70
N THR A 393 39.22 -8.17 -7.46
CA THR A 393 40.30 -8.88 -8.13
C THR A 393 39.67 -9.88 -9.09
N THR A 394 39.87 -9.65 -10.39
CA THR A 394 39.68 -10.68 -11.40
C THR A 394 40.92 -11.56 -11.31
N GLY A 395 40.78 -12.82 -10.92
CA GLY A 395 41.90 -13.74 -10.62
C GLY A 395 42.85 -14.09 -11.80
N LEU A 396 42.97 -13.24 -12.82
CA LEU A 396 43.92 -13.36 -13.92
C LEU A 396 45.15 -12.49 -13.62
N PRO A 397 46.32 -13.07 -13.35
CA PRO A 397 47.56 -12.29 -13.31
C PRO A 397 47.76 -11.62 -14.67
N SER A 398 47.93 -10.29 -14.68
CA SER A 398 48.03 -9.43 -15.87
C SER A 398 49.14 -9.83 -16.85
N THR A 399 50.02 -10.75 -16.47
CA THR A 399 51.17 -11.22 -17.26
C THR A 399 50.93 -12.54 -18.02
N GLN A 400 49.76 -13.17 -17.93
CA GLN A 400 49.47 -14.46 -18.59
C GLN A 400 48.18 -14.46 -19.45
N ALA A 401 47.98 -13.40 -20.23
CA ALA A 401 46.83 -13.23 -21.14
C ALA A 401 46.67 -14.30 -22.25
N ASN A 402 47.62 -15.23 -22.41
CA ASN A 402 47.62 -16.24 -23.49
C ASN A 402 47.31 -17.67 -23.03
N VAL A 403 47.01 -17.91 -21.75
CA VAL A 403 46.58 -19.25 -21.32
C VAL A 403 45.10 -19.38 -21.65
N LEU A 404 44.78 -20.20 -22.67
CA LEU A 404 43.42 -20.65 -22.97
C LEU A 404 42.76 -21.16 -21.67
N ALA A 405 41.95 -20.31 -21.05
CA ALA A 405 41.24 -20.63 -19.84
C ALA A 405 40.28 -21.78 -20.18
N ASN A 406 40.52 -22.94 -19.57
CA ASN A 406 39.73 -24.15 -19.79
C ASN A 406 38.39 -24.01 -19.05
N GLY A 407 37.54 -23.12 -19.56
CA GLY A 407 36.08 -23.13 -19.45
C GLY A 407 35.43 -23.09 -18.07
N THR A 408 36.11 -22.71 -16.98
CA THR A 408 35.48 -22.81 -15.65
C THR A 408 35.77 -21.60 -14.76
N TYR A 409 34.77 -20.73 -14.72
CA TYR A 409 34.51 -19.68 -13.74
C TYR A 409 35.46 -18.48 -13.74
N THR A 410 34.87 -17.31 -13.91
CA THR A 410 35.48 -16.08 -13.38
C THR A 410 35.57 -16.15 -11.87
N LYS A 411 36.80 -16.17 -11.36
CA LYS A 411 37.12 -15.94 -9.95
C LYS A 411 37.10 -14.44 -9.64
N ALA A 412 36.06 -13.73 -10.06
CA ALA A 412 35.83 -12.38 -9.56
C ALA A 412 35.57 -12.53 -8.07
N HIS A 413 36.41 -11.91 -7.26
CA HIS A 413 36.24 -11.90 -5.83
C HIS A 413 36.52 -10.49 -5.33
N TRP A 414 35.83 -10.14 -4.24
CA TRP A 414 36.15 -8.96 -3.50
C TRP A 414 37.15 -9.33 -2.42
N GLN A 415 38.24 -8.59 -2.36
CA GLN A 415 39.16 -8.68 -1.25
C GLN A 415 39.24 -7.32 -0.58
N SER A 416 38.94 -7.29 0.71
CA SER A 416 39.24 -6.13 1.54
C SER A 416 40.09 -6.51 2.74
N SER A 417 40.99 -5.63 3.14
CA SER A 417 41.75 -5.78 4.37
C SER A 417 41.52 -4.57 5.25
N THR A 418 41.33 -4.80 6.55
CA THR A 418 41.25 -3.76 7.57
C THR A 418 42.34 -3.96 8.60
N LEU A 419 43.02 -2.88 8.99
CA LEU A 419 44.11 -2.91 9.94
C LEU A 419 43.66 -2.26 11.25
N THR A 420 43.61 -3.05 12.31
CA THR A 420 43.33 -2.56 13.66
C THR A 420 44.65 -2.45 14.43
N LEU A 421 44.97 -1.26 14.93
CA LEU A 421 46.15 -1.05 15.76
C LEU A 421 45.92 -1.69 17.15
N LEU A 422 46.79 -2.62 17.54
CA LEU A 422 46.75 -3.24 18.87
C LEU A 422 47.66 -2.50 19.84
N ASN A 423 48.89 -2.21 19.41
CA ASN A 423 49.89 -1.53 20.21
C ASN A 423 50.85 -0.77 19.28
N SER A 424 51.38 0.36 19.75
CA SER A 424 52.47 1.07 19.09
C SER A 424 53.45 1.56 20.14
N GLU A 425 54.73 1.26 19.96
CA GLU A 425 55.81 1.67 20.84
C GLU A 425 56.85 2.44 20.03
N ILE A 426 57.28 3.59 20.54
CA ILE A 426 58.34 4.41 19.94
C ILE A 426 59.60 4.23 20.75
N ILE A 427 60.66 3.77 20.11
CA ILE A 427 61.98 3.59 20.70
C ILE A 427 62.91 4.64 20.12
N LEU A 428 63.33 5.60 20.94
CA LEU A 428 64.33 6.60 20.57
C LEU A 428 65.73 6.07 20.94
N THR A 429 66.58 5.84 19.94
CA THR A 429 67.97 5.46 20.15
C THR A 429 68.87 6.69 20.02
N ASN A 430 69.33 7.22 21.16
CA ASN A 430 70.33 8.28 21.20
C ASN A 430 71.73 7.70 20.92
N SER A 431 72.22 7.85 19.69
CA SER A 431 73.63 7.62 19.35
C SER A 431 74.41 8.92 19.58
N THR A 432 75.49 8.86 20.36
CA THR A 432 76.37 10.01 20.64
C THR A 432 77.16 10.50 19.42
N LEU A 433 77.06 9.82 18.27
CA LEU A 433 77.87 10.08 17.07
C LEU A 433 77.08 10.19 15.76
N HIS A 434 75.74 10.05 15.76
CA HIS A 434 74.93 10.05 14.52
C HIS A 434 73.52 10.66 14.74
N PRO A 435 72.81 11.07 13.67
CA PRO A 435 71.44 11.59 13.79
C PRO A 435 70.54 10.62 14.55
N ARG A 436 69.70 11.17 15.43
CA ARG A 436 68.79 10.44 16.30
C ARG A 436 67.87 9.56 15.45
N SER A 437 68.02 8.24 15.52
CA SER A 437 67.08 7.33 14.85
C SER A 437 65.91 7.00 15.76
N THR A 438 64.71 7.08 15.21
CA THR A 438 63.47 6.74 15.92
C THR A 438 62.91 5.47 15.29
N THR A 439 62.69 4.43 16.10
CA THR A 439 62.07 3.19 15.65
C THR A 439 60.65 3.11 16.18
N LEU A 440 59.68 3.00 15.29
CA LEU A 440 58.27 2.74 15.61
C LEU A 440 57.99 1.25 15.45
N ASN A 441 57.68 0.58 16.55
CA ASN A 441 57.19 -0.79 16.56
C ASN A 441 55.67 -0.74 16.65
N THR A 442 54.98 -1.26 15.65
CA THR A 442 53.52 -1.42 15.68
C THR A 442 53.15 -2.89 15.71
N SER A 443 52.20 -3.23 16.57
CA SER A 443 51.48 -4.49 16.55
C SER A 443 50.08 -4.21 16.05
N THR A 444 49.69 -4.86 14.97
CA THR A 444 48.41 -4.65 14.30
C THR A 444 47.73 -5.99 14.06
N THR A 445 46.41 -6.01 14.04
CA THR A 445 45.62 -7.13 13.55
C THR A 445 45.08 -6.77 12.18
N GLN A 446 45.49 -7.51 11.15
CA GLN A 446 44.92 -7.38 9.82
C GLN A 446 43.78 -8.38 9.66
N ASN A 447 42.57 -7.87 9.44
CA ASN A 447 41.41 -8.67 9.10
C ASN A 447 41.21 -8.60 7.59
N THR A 448 41.41 -9.73 6.91
CA THR A 448 41.13 -9.86 5.48
C THR A 448 39.77 -10.50 5.29
N LEU A 449 38.91 -9.87 4.51
CA LEU A 449 37.63 -10.36 4.07
C LEU A 449 37.72 -10.74 2.59
N TYR A 450 37.38 -11.99 2.30
CA TYR A 450 37.35 -12.53 0.95
C TYR A 450 35.91 -12.91 0.60
N CYS A 451 35.31 -12.24 -0.37
CA CYS A 451 33.91 -12.49 -0.76
C CYS A 451 33.80 -12.96 -2.21
N ILE A 452 33.01 -14.02 -2.43
CA ILE A 452 32.65 -14.51 -3.75
C ILE A 452 31.21 -14.05 -4.06
N PRO A 453 30.99 -13.37 -5.19
CA PRO A 453 29.64 -13.00 -5.60
C PRO A 453 28.85 -14.26 -5.98
N SER A 454 27.64 -14.36 -5.48
CA SER A 454 26.77 -15.54 -5.59
C SER A 454 25.31 -15.15 -5.80
N ARG A 455 24.47 -16.16 -5.96
CA ARG A 455 23.02 -16.07 -6.08
C ARG A 455 22.39 -16.75 -4.89
N ALA A 456 21.35 -16.15 -4.36
CA ALA A 456 20.53 -16.75 -3.33
C ALA A 456 19.05 -16.61 -3.67
N LEU A 457 18.26 -17.59 -3.24
CA LEU A 457 16.80 -17.49 -3.22
C LEU A 457 16.41 -16.81 -1.91
N TYR A 458 15.82 -15.63 -2.00
CA TYR A 458 15.32 -14.88 -0.86
C TYR A 458 13.84 -15.16 -0.66
N THR A 459 13.46 -15.53 0.56
CA THR A 459 12.07 -15.58 1.02
C THR A 459 11.88 -14.46 2.03
N ILE A 460 11.11 -13.44 1.64
CA ILE A 460 10.85 -12.25 2.46
C ILE A 460 9.41 -12.29 2.93
N ASN A 461 9.23 -12.36 4.25
CA ASN A 461 7.95 -12.17 4.89
C ASN A 461 7.78 -10.70 5.27
N ASN A 462 6.90 -10.00 4.55
CA ASN A 462 6.59 -8.60 4.79
C ASN A 462 5.32 -8.52 5.64
N THR A 463 5.40 -7.80 6.75
CA THR A 463 4.28 -7.55 7.65
C THR A 463 4.11 -6.05 7.83
N TYR A 464 2.99 -5.52 7.36
CA TYR A 464 2.53 -4.17 7.62
C TYR A 464 1.56 -4.21 8.80
N ILE A 465 1.85 -3.44 9.85
CA ILE A 465 0.94 -3.19 10.97
C ILE A 465 0.80 -1.68 11.07
N SER A 466 -0.42 -1.16 10.84
CA SER A 466 -0.67 0.28 10.81
C SER A 466 0.28 1.03 9.86
N ASN A 467 0.51 0.48 8.66
CA ASN A 467 1.48 0.95 7.65
C ASN A 467 2.97 0.88 8.06
N ILE A 468 3.31 0.31 9.23
CA ILE A 468 4.70 0.09 9.62
C ILE A 468 5.18 -1.25 9.07
N LEU A 469 6.20 -1.20 8.21
CA LEU A 469 6.77 -2.38 7.56
C LEU A 469 7.81 -3.06 8.45
N THR A 470 7.56 -4.33 8.77
CA THR A 470 8.52 -5.25 9.36
C THR A 470 8.83 -6.33 8.34
N ARG A 471 10.12 -6.64 8.14
CA ARG A 471 10.58 -7.66 7.20
C ARG A 471 11.34 -8.75 7.94
N ASN A 472 10.98 -10.00 7.69
CA ASN A 472 11.81 -11.14 8.04
C ASN A 472 12.37 -11.73 6.74
N ILE A 473 13.70 -11.70 6.60
CA ILE A 473 14.40 -12.10 5.39
C ILE A 473 15.14 -13.40 5.69
N THR A 474 14.83 -14.43 4.91
CA THR A 474 15.59 -15.68 4.89
C THR A 474 16.15 -15.85 3.49
N SER A 475 17.32 -16.47 3.38
CA SER A 475 18.00 -16.66 2.11
C SER A 475 18.64 -18.04 2.05
N THR A 476 18.57 -18.68 0.90
CA THR A 476 19.23 -19.96 0.64
C THR A 476 20.19 -19.79 -0.52
N PHE A 477 21.44 -20.24 -0.33
CA PHE A 477 22.45 -20.17 -1.37
C PHE A 477 22.07 -21.06 -2.56
N ILE A 478 22.26 -20.55 -3.78
CA ILE A 478 22.02 -21.28 -5.02
C ILE A 478 23.35 -21.67 -5.66
N SER A 479 24.13 -20.70 -6.10
CA SER A 479 25.44 -20.91 -6.71
C SER A 479 26.25 -19.61 -6.74
N PRO A 480 27.58 -19.69 -6.90
CA PRO A 480 28.39 -18.52 -7.28
C PRO A 480 27.89 -17.93 -8.60
N LEU A 481 28.14 -16.63 -8.82
CA LEU A 481 27.98 -16.02 -10.14
C LEU A 481 29.01 -16.63 -11.09
N THR A 482 28.56 -17.04 -12.27
CA THR A 482 29.39 -17.76 -13.23
C THR A 482 29.67 -16.88 -14.45
N ASN A 483 30.81 -17.15 -15.10
CA ASN A 483 31.13 -16.64 -16.44
C ASN A 483 31.19 -15.12 -16.61
N LEU A 484 31.43 -14.32 -15.57
CA LEU A 484 31.45 -12.84 -15.60
C LEU A 484 32.50 -12.22 -16.56
N MET A 485 33.32 -13.05 -17.19
CA MET A 485 34.36 -12.74 -18.17
C MET A 485 34.41 -13.98 -19.07
N LEU A 486 33.92 -13.85 -20.31
CA LEU A 486 33.81 -14.99 -21.20
C LEU A 486 35.19 -15.41 -21.70
N SER A 487 35.49 -16.70 -21.62
CA SER A 487 36.75 -17.29 -22.12
C SER A 487 36.86 -17.39 -23.64
N THR A 488 35.95 -16.76 -24.40
CA THR A 488 36.14 -16.65 -25.85
C THR A 488 37.37 -15.76 -26.13
N PRO A 489 38.13 -15.99 -27.20
CA PRO A 489 39.29 -15.16 -27.57
C PRO A 489 39.03 -13.64 -27.58
N ASN A 490 37.76 -13.24 -27.72
CA ASN A 490 37.31 -11.87 -27.87
C ASN A 490 36.41 -11.37 -26.71
N ASN A 491 36.27 -12.09 -25.58
CA ASN A 491 35.35 -11.77 -24.48
C ASN A 491 33.88 -11.53 -24.90
N THR A 492 33.37 -12.29 -25.87
CA THR A 492 32.03 -12.08 -26.45
C THR A 492 31.05 -13.19 -26.09
N VAL A 493 29.81 -12.82 -25.75
CA VAL A 493 28.68 -13.77 -25.70
C VAL A 493 28.12 -13.92 -27.10
N SER A 494 28.13 -15.12 -27.66
CA SER A 494 27.46 -15.41 -28.93
C SER A 494 25.94 -15.51 -28.72
N VAL A 495 25.18 -14.63 -29.38
CA VAL A 495 23.71 -14.62 -29.39
C VAL A 495 23.24 -14.23 -30.80
N PRO A 496 23.06 -15.20 -31.71
CA PRO A 496 22.63 -14.93 -33.08
C PRO A 496 21.36 -14.07 -33.13
N GLY A 497 21.37 -13.02 -33.94
CA GLY A 497 20.29 -12.03 -34.01
C GLY A 497 20.36 -10.88 -33.00
N PHE A 498 21.33 -10.86 -32.08
CA PHE A 498 21.45 -9.78 -31.09
C PHE A 498 21.81 -8.42 -31.70
N ALA A 499 22.66 -8.42 -32.73
CA ALA A 499 23.07 -7.22 -33.47
C ALA A 499 22.38 -7.14 -34.83
N ASN A 500 22.09 -5.93 -35.31
CA ASN A 500 21.48 -5.71 -36.61
C ASN A 500 22.53 -5.86 -37.72
N THR A 501 22.42 -6.92 -38.51
CA THR A 501 23.35 -7.20 -39.62
C THR A 501 23.07 -6.37 -40.88
N SER A 502 21.91 -5.71 -40.98
CA SER A 502 21.52 -4.98 -42.20
C SER A 502 22.15 -3.58 -42.31
N THR A 503 22.74 -3.05 -41.24
CA THR A 503 23.29 -1.68 -41.19
C THR A 503 24.80 -1.69 -40.97
N MET A 504 25.57 -2.18 -41.94
CA MET A 504 27.04 -2.26 -41.84
C MET A 504 27.76 -0.90 -41.90
N ASN A 505 27.08 0.22 -42.17
CA ASN A 505 27.76 1.43 -42.65
C ASN A 505 27.90 2.62 -41.70
N SER A 506 27.42 2.62 -40.45
CA SER A 506 27.84 3.70 -39.52
C SER A 506 27.55 3.53 -38.03
N ASP A 507 26.58 2.74 -37.60
CA ASP A 507 26.28 2.58 -36.17
C ASP A 507 25.92 1.13 -35.87
N TYR A 508 26.72 0.49 -35.01
CA TYR A 508 26.53 -0.88 -34.54
C TYR A 508 25.22 -0.98 -33.75
N GLY A 509 24.11 -1.18 -34.47
CA GLY A 509 22.77 -1.24 -33.91
C GLY A 509 22.44 -2.60 -33.31
N PHE A 510 21.59 -2.60 -32.29
CA PHE A 510 20.97 -3.82 -31.77
C PHE A 510 19.90 -4.34 -32.74
N GLY A 511 19.74 -5.66 -32.80
CA GLY A 511 18.65 -6.32 -33.52
C GLY A 511 17.30 -6.09 -32.82
N THR A 512 16.23 -5.90 -33.61
CA THR A 512 14.85 -5.71 -33.13
C THR A 512 14.06 -7.01 -33.04
N ASP A 513 14.48 -8.03 -33.79
CA ASP A 513 13.86 -9.35 -33.78
C ASP A 513 14.37 -10.19 -32.59
N PRO A 514 13.58 -11.16 -32.10
CA PRO A 514 14.03 -12.06 -31.04
C PRO A 514 15.32 -12.79 -31.41
N ALA A 515 16.34 -12.66 -30.57
CA ALA A 515 17.63 -13.31 -30.77
C ALA A 515 17.63 -14.75 -30.24
N GLU A 516 18.56 -15.58 -30.71
CA GLU A 516 18.70 -16.98 -30.31
C GLU A 516 19.55 -17.10 -29.04
N TRP A 517 18.90 -17.01 -27.88
CA TRP A 517 19.58 -17.10 -26.58
C TRP A 517 19.86 -18.54 -26.15
N SER A 518 21.15 -18.91 -26.10
CA SER A 518 21.59 -20.15 -25.45
C SER A 518 21.31 -20.12 -23.94
N ALA A 519 21.33 -21.28 -23.28
CA ALA A 519 21.20 -21.35 -21.81
C ALA A 519 22.32 -20.57 -21.10
N ASP A 520 23.55 -20.68 -21.61
CA ASP A 520 24.72 -20.00 -21.05
C ASP A 520 24.66 -18.49 -21.27
N ALA A 521 24.20 -18.02 -22.43
CA ALA A 521 24.01 -16.60 -22.69
C ALA A 521 22.96 -15.97 -21.76
N ARG A 522 21.87 -16.70 -21.46
CA ARG A 522 20.86 -16.26 -20.48
C ARG A 522 21.41 -16.21 -19.06
N ALA A 523 22.16 -17.23 -18.68
CA ALA A 523 22.83 -17.28 -17.38
C ALA A 523 23.84 -16.12 -17.23
N TYR A 524 24.65 -15.86 -18.27
CA TYR A 524 25.58 -14.73 -18.29
C TYR A 524 24.85 -13.39 -18.16
N TYR A 525 23.78 -13.16 -18.95
CA TYR A 525 23.00 -11.92 -18.87
C TYR A 525 22.40 -11.70 -17.47
N ARG A 526 21.83 -12.76 -16.87
CA ARG A 526 21.32 -12.72 -15.49
C ARG A 526 22.42 -12.40 -14.48
N ASP A 527 23.53 -13.13 -14.54
CA ASP A 527 24.64 -13.01 -13.58
C ASP A 527 25.33 -11.64 -13.72
N LEU A 528 25.41 -11.09 -14.94
CA LEU A 528 25.89 -9.74 -15.22
C LEU A 528 25.00 -8.68 -14.55
N ASN A 529 23.67 -8.82 -14.61
CA ASN A 529 22.76 -7.90 -13.92
C ASN A 529 22.93 -7.95 -12.39
N PHE A 530 23.12 -9.14 -11.83
CA PHE A 530 23.43 -9.27 -10.40
C PHE A 530 24.78 -8.67 -10.03
N LEU A 531 25.80 -8.87 -10.87
CA LEU A 531 27.12 -8.28 -10.66
C LEU A 531 27.05 -6.75 -10.65
N VAL A 532 26.29 -6.12 -11.54
CA VAL A 532 26.13 -4.65 -11.55
C VAL A 532 25.53 -4.15 -10.22
N ILE A 533 24.58 -4.87 -9.62
CA ILE A 533 24.03 -4.51 -8.31
C ILE A 533 25.10 -4.61 -7.22
N ILE A 534 25.84 -5.73 -7.20
CA ILE A 534 26.92 -5.97 -6.23
C ILE A 534 28.01 -4.89 -6.39
N ASP A 535 28.51 -4.69 -7.60
CA ASP A 535 29.55 -3.71 -7.91
C ASP A 535 29.12 -2.30 -7.50
N THR A 536 27.87 -1.91 -7.76
CA THR A 536 27.34 -0.61 -7.34
C THR A 536 27.28 -0.44 -5.83
N MET A 537 27.08 -1.50 -5.05
CA MET A 537 27.18 -1.44 -3.59
C MET A 537 28.65 -1.35 -3.16
N PHE A 538 29.54 -2.10 -3.80
CA PHE A 538 30.95 -2.21 -3.44
C PHE A 538 31.81 -1.05 -3.94
N SER A 539 31.35 -0.28 -4.93
CA SER A 539 32.07 0.89 -5.42
C SER A 539 32.30 1.94 -4.33
N TYR A 540 31.42 2.01 -3.33
CA TYR A 540 31.58 2.88 -2.16
C TYR A 540 32.54 2.32 -1.10
N LEU A 541 32.88 1.03 -1.21
CA LEU A 541 33.86 0.35 -0.36
C LEU A 541 35.20 0.20 -1.10
N ALA A 542 35.29 0.55 -2.37
CA ALA A 542 36.52 0.43 -3.14
C ALA A 542 37.50 1.55 -2.82
N GLY A 543 38.79 1.22 -2.93
CA GLY A 543 39.89 2.13 -2.70
C GLY A 543 40.70 1.78 -1.47
N GLU A 544 41.59 2.70 -1.12
CA GLU A 544 42.51 2.56 -0.01
C GLU A 544 42.36 3.77 0.92
N TYR A 545 42.32 3.51 2.22
CA TYR A 545 42.38 4.53 3.24
C TYR A 545 43.66 4.35 4.02
N THR A 546 44.43 5.43 4.11
CA THR A 546 45.68 5.45 4.85
C THR A 546 45.57 6.33 6.08
N ALA A 547 46.12 5.89 7.21
CA ALA A 547 46.19 6.69 8.43
C ALA A 547 47.59 6.63 9.06
N MET A 548 47.89 7.64 9.85
CA MET A 548 49.07 7.64 10.73
C MET A 548 48.62 7.25 12.15
N PRO A 549 49.42 6.47 12.90
CA PRO A 549 49.13 6.19 14.30
C PRO A 549 49.08 7.50 15.10
N ALA A 550 48.19 7.58 16.10
CA ALA A 550 48.06 8.74 16.98
C ALA A 550 49.31 8.84 17.86
N ILE A 551 50.34 9.51 17.36
CA ILE A 551 51.54 9.82 18.13
C ILE A 551 51.39 11.27 18.56
N TRP A 552 50.97 11.48 19.80
CA TRP A 552 51.05 12.82 20.37
C TRP A 552 52.53 13.22 20.40
N PRO A 553 52.92 14.37 19.81
CA PRO A 553 54.24 14.90 20.06
C PRO A 553 54.33 15.08 21.56
N LEU A 554 55.25 14.36 22.18
CA LEU A 554 55.63 14.58 23.56
C LEU A 554 56.05 16.06 23.59
N GLU A 555 55.16 16.95 24.04
CA GLU A 555 55.55 18.31 24.36
C GLU A 555 56.65 18.13 25.39
N THR A 556 57.88 18.38 24.94
CA THR A 556 59.04 18.41 25.81
C THR A 556 58.83 19.61 26.72
N GLU A 557 58.07 19.40 27.80
CA GLU A 557 58.23 20.19 29.01
C GLU A 557 59.64 19.84 29.49
N ILE A 558 60.57 20.75 29.21
CA ILE A 558 61.98 20.65 29.57
C ILE A 558 62.07 20.89 31.08
N ASP A 559 61.58 19.94 31.87
CA ASP A 559 61.87 19.88 33.30
C ASP A 559 62.77 18.66 33.54
N GLU A 560 63.98 18.99 33.96
CA GLU A 560 65.20 18.18 33.95
C GLU A 560 65.22 17.06 35.01
N GLU A 561 64.09 16.45 35.36
CA GLU A 561 64.13 15.37 36.36
C GLU A 561 62.86 14.50 36.35
N SER A 562 62.88 13.36 35.64
CA SER A 562 62.39 12.06 36.16
C SER A 562 62.27 10.99 35.06
N SER A 563 62.66 9.80 35.47
CA SER A 563 62.77 8.51 34.79
C SER A 563 61.48 7.93 34.20
N ARG A 564 61.61 7.32 33.01
CA ARG A 564 60.75 6.27 32.43
C ARG A 564 59.25 6.57 32.47
N MET A 565 58.82 7.47 31.60
CA MET A 565 57.41 7.53 31.20
C MET A 565 57.15 6.38 30.22
N GLY A 566 56.37 5.40 30.64
CA GLY A 566 55.86 4.36 29.75
C GLY A 566 54.79 4.99 28.87
N ASP A 567 55.15 5.34 27.64
CA ASP A 567 54.23 5.86 26.64
C ASP A 567 53.13 4.83 26.38
N ARG A 568 51.97 5.08 26.99
CA ARG A 568 50.78 4.27 26.79
C ARG A 568 50.00 4.93 25.67
N VAL A 569 49.86 4.22 24.55
CA VAL A 569 48.93 4.60 23.47
C VAL A 569 47.60 4.96 24.12
N THR A 570 47.05 6.14 23.81
CA THR A 570 45.72 6.50 24.28
C THR A 570 44.74 5.46 23.76
N ASP A 571 43.64 5.18 24.49
CA ASP A 571 42.60 4.26 24.02
C ASP A 571 41.93 4.71 22.69
N GLU A 572 42.38 5.83 22.11
CA GLU A 572 41.87 6.48 20.91
C GLU A 572 42.37 5.87 19.58
N GLY A 573 43.40 5.01 19.59
CA GLY A 573 43.79 4.21 18.41
C GLY A 573 44.54 4.97 17.30
N TRP A 574 43.92 5.14 16.13
CA TRP A 574 44.53 5.81 14.96
C TRP A 574 44.37 7.33 15.06
N GLY A 575 45.41 8.09 14.67
CA GLY A 575 45.39 9.55 14.77
C GLY A 575 44.50 10.20 13.71
N GLU A 576 43.94 11.38 14.02
CA GLU A 576 43.27 12.24 13.04
C GLU A 576 44.28 12.58 11.93
N SER A 577 44.18 11.90 10.79
CA SER A 577 45.08 12.11 9.65
C SER A 577 44.31 12.59 8.42
N SER A 578 45.03 13.29 7.54
CA SER A 578 44.53 13.92 6.33
C SER A 578 43.93 12.89 5.36
N PHE A 579 42.66 13.06 5.03
CA PHE A 579 41.94 12.27 4.03
C PHE A 579 42.57 12.45 2.64
N LYS A 580 43.20 11.41 2.11
CA LYS A 580 43.33 11.23 0.66
C LYS A 580 42.31 10.18 0.25
N PHE A 581 41.15 10.62 -0.25
CA PHE A 581 40.37 9.72 -1.08
C PHE A 581 41.26 9.40 -2.28
N GLY A 582 41.56 8.11 -2.49
CA GLY A 582 42.14 7.67 -3.74
C GLY A 582 41.29 8.24 -4.88
N ASP A 583 41.98 8.75 -5.91
CA ASP A 583 41.40 9.47 -7.03
C ASP A 583 40.16 8.74 -7.57
N ALA A 584 38.97 9.15 -7.11
CA ALA A 584 37.69 8.66 -7.60
C ALA A 584 37.30 9.35 -8.91
N ASP A 585 38.27 10.00 -9.58
CA ASP A 585 38.12 10.66 -10.87
C ASP A 585 37.94 9.67 -12.04
N ALA A 586 37.74 8.38 -11.76
CA ALA A 586 36.95 7.50 -12.64
C ALA A 586 35.42 7.72 -12.44
N GLY A 587 34.98 8.98 -12.51
CA GLY A 587 33.60 9.37 -12.79
C GLY A 587 32.63 9.39 -11.60
N MET A 588 32.48 10.56 -10.96
CA MET A 588 31.19 11.27 -10.74
C MET A 588 31.38 12.51 -9.84
N PRO A 589 30.90 13.71 -10.23
CA PRO A 589 30.97 14.92 -9.40
C PRO A 589 29.73 15.01 -8.49
N GLY A 590 29.93 14.92 -7.16
CA GLY A 590 28.86 14.85 -6.16
C GLY A 590 28.89 15.92 -5.07
N GLY A 591 29.48 17.09 -5.31
CA GLY A 591 29.55 18.19 -4.33
C GLY A 591 28.29 19.05 -4.29
N MET A 592 27.13 18.53 -3.88
CA MET A 592 25.93 19.38 -3.67
C MET A 592 24.86 18.81 -2.69
N LEU A 593 25.17 17.81 -1.85
CA LEU A 593 24.14 17.16 -1.02
C LEU A 593 24.02 17.69 0.42
N PHE A 594 24.96 18.50 0.92
CA PHE A 594 24.96 18.95 2.33
C PHE A 594 24.02 20.12 2.65
N PHE A 595 23.50 20.87 1.66
CA PHE A 595 22.64 22.03 1.90
C PHE A 595 21.12 21.74 1.89
N ILE A 596 20.67 20.58 1.36
CA ILE A 596 19.24 20.28 1.19
C ILE A 596 18.62 19.63 2.44
N ILE A 597 19.43 18.97 3.28
CA ILE A 597 18.95 18.21 4.45
C ILE A 597 18.46 19.14 5.58
N ASN A 598 19.02 20.36 5.71
CA ASN A 598 18.61 21.30 6.75
C ASN A 598 17.26 22.01 6.48
N TYR A 599 16.84 22.14 5.22
CA TYR A 599 15.58 22.84 4.89
C TYR A 599 14.33 21.95 5.03
N PHE A 600 14.45 20.63 4.84
CA PHE A 600 13.31 19.71 4.97
C PHE A 600 12.91 19.43 6.42
N PHE A 601 13.86 19.47 7.35
CA PHE A 601 13.57 19.24 8.77
C PHE A 601 12.77 20.38 9.41
N CYS A 602 12.92 21.61 8.90
CA CYS A 602 12.23 22.78 9.45
C CYS A 602 10.77 22.89 8.98
N LEU A 603 10.43 22.37 7.80
CA LEU A 603 9.07 22.42 7.23
C LEU A 603 8.14 21.31 7.78
N TYR A 604 8.72 20.17 8.15
CA TYR A 604 7.96 19.02 8.69
C TYR A 604 7.49 19.27 10.13
N PHE A 605 8.26 20.04 10.91
CA PHE A 605 7.91 20.38 12.30
C PHE A 605 6.76 21.40 12.38
N THR A 606 6.58 22.25 11.37
CA THR A 606 5.49 23.23 11.33
C THR A 606 4.14 22.63 10.93
N LEU A 607 4.12 21.55 10.13
CA LEU A 607 2.88 20.85 9.76
C LEU A 607 2.33 19.96 10.88
N LEU A 608 3.20 19.38 11.71
CA LEU A 608 2.80 18.54 12.84
C LEU A 608 2.14 19.33 13.98
N LEU A 609 2.48 20.62 14.13
CA LEU A 609 1.82 21.52 15.09
C LEU A 609 0.40 21.91 14.67
N PHE A 610 0.07 21.88 13.38
CA PHE A 610 -1.27 22.22 12.88
C PHE A 610 -2.27 21.05 12.99
N GLN A 611 -1.80 19.80 12.99
CA GLN A 611 -2.67 18.63 13.07
C GLN A 611 -3.10 18.29 14.51
N PHE A 612 -2.37 18.77 15.53
CA PHE A 612 -2.67 18.48 16.94
C PHE A 612 -3.81 19.33 17.54
N GLN A 613 -4.25 20.39 16.87
CA GLN A 613 -5.31 21.29 17.36
C GLN A 613 -6.75 20.82 17.04
N PHE A 614 -6.95 19.80 16.19
CA PHE A 614 -8.29 19.42 15.71
C PHE A 614 -8.86 18.11 16.30
N GLN A 615 -8.15 17.43 17.20
CA GLN A 615 -8.54 16.11 17.74
C GLN A 615 -9.06 16.12 19.20
N PHE A 616 -9.37 17.29 19.77
CA PHE A 616 -9.82 17.40 21.16
C PHE A 616 -11.29 17.81 21.31
N GLN A 617 -12.21 17.06 20.70
CA GLN A 617 -13.63 16.99 21.11
C GLN A 617 -14.17 15.60 20.77
N PHE A 618 -14.74 14.92 21.77
CA PHE A 618 -15.19 13.51 21.82
C PHE A 618 -14.14 12.45 22.16
N ARG A 619 -13.86 12.32 23.46
CA ARG A 619 -13.40 11.05 24.06
C ARG A 619 -14.40 10.64 25.14
N LEU A 620 -15.31 9.73 24.81
CA LEU A 620 -16.01 8.90 25.79
C LEU A 620 -15.13 7.67 26.02
N SER A 621 -14.58 7.53 27.22
CA SER A 621 -13.79 6.38 27.64
C SER A 621 -14.66 5.11 27.71
N PRO A 622 -14.27 3.99 27.08
CA PRO A 622 -14.81 2.69 27.43
C PRO A 622 -14.07 2.12 28.64
N THR A 623 -14.83 1.68 29.63
CA THR A 623 -14.40 0.87 30.76
C THR A 623 -13.83 -0.47 30.27
N PRO A 624 -12.72 -0.98 30.84
CA PRO A 624 -12.17 -2.27 30.46
C PRO A 624 -13.02 -3.41 31.03
N SER A 625 -13.46 -4.33 30.17
CA SER A 625 -14.02 -5.63 30.56
C SER A 625 -12.90 -6.57 31.04
N PRO A 626 -13.13 -7.40 32.08
CA PRO A 626 -12.11 -8.26 32.65
C PRO A 626 -11.81 -9.46 31.76
N THR A 627 -10.53 -9.79 31.64
CA THR A 627 -9.97 -10.99 30.99
C THR A 627 -10.43 -12.28 31.71
N PRO A 628 -10.76 -13.36 30.97
CA PRO A 628 -11.02 -14.65 31.58
C PRO A 628 -9.71 -15.34 31.95
N SER A 629 -9.60 -15.70 33.23
CA SER A 629 -8.58 -16.58 33.79
C SER A 629 -8.64 -17.96 33.13
N THR A 630 -7.59 -18.32 32.40
CA THR A 630 -7.33 -19.70 31.98
C THR A 630 -6.81 -20.49 33.19
N LYS A 631 -7.66 -21.37 33.72
CA LYS A 631 -7.24 -22.50 34.55
C LYS A 631 -6.76 -23.63 33.64
N ASN A 632 -5.49 -24.03 33.78
CA ASN A 632 -5.01 -25.33 33.31
C ASN A 632 -5.66 -26.45 34.14
N PRO A 633 -6.10 -27.55 33.52
CA PRO A 633 -6.08 -28.85 34.16
C PRO A 633 -4.84 -29.64 33.70
N SER A 634 -4.18 -30.26 34.69
CA SER A 634 -3.34 -31.48 34.65
C SER A 634 -2.67 -31.87 33.33
#